data_AF-A0A5N1JNV9-F1
#
_entry.id   AF-A0A5N1JNV9-F1
#
_cell.length_a   1.000
_cell.length_b   1.000
_cell.length_c   1.000
_cell.angle_alpha   90.00
_cell.angle_beta   90.00
_cell.angle_gamma   90.00
#
_symmetry.space_group_name_H-M   'P 1'
#
loop_
_entity.id
_entity.type
_entity.pdbx_description
1 polymer ?
#
loop_
_entity_poly.entity_id
_entity_poly.type
_entity_poly.pdbx_seq_one_letter_code
_entity_poly.pdbx_strand_id
1 'polypeptide(L)'
;MEKRIKVTIDSIQVRKSESYDGWFSEPGNSAEWSLNITVDSQQYNWRANNIRDNSDHPIGREFYVDVNNNKTQFVVRCSGIEIDDSSANDPLPANELTLGQSNDWGIGSTQTLSAANEDFNYKVFFTVTKVYQFDDIELGRIRTRLDLNEFINP
;
A
#
# COMPACT_ATOMS: atom_id res chain seq x y z
N MET A 1 6.08 15.62 -21.05
CA MET A 1 6.38 14.34 -20.37
C MET A 1 5.54 14.28 -19.12
N GLU A 2 4.66 13.28 -19.03
CA GLU A 2 3.90 13.01 -17.81
C GLU A 2 4.86 12.45 -16.76
N LYS A 3 4.95 13.11 -15.61
CA LYS A 3 5.71 12.57 -14.47
C LYS A 3 4.79 11.61 -13.74
N ARG A 4 5.22 10.37 -13.58
CA ARG A 4 4.47 9.33 -12.89
C ARG A 4 5.33 8.70 -11.82
N ILE A 5 4.70 8.39 -10.69
CA ILE A 5 5.29 7.59 -9.62
C ILE A 5 4.50 6.29 -9.49
N LYS A 6 5.17 5.28 -8.95
CA LYS A 6 4.58 4.01 -8.59
C LYS A 6 4.53 3.90 -7.07
N VAL A 7 3.33 3.65 -6.55
CA VAL A 7 3.09 3.36 -5.15
C VAL A 7 2.83 1.87 -5.02
N THR A 8 3.63 1.16 -4.25
CA THR A 8 3.47 -0.28 -4.01
C THR A 8 3.06 -0.49 -2.56
N ILE A 9 1.86 -1.03 -2.34
CA ILE A 9 1.44 -1.53 -1.03
C ILE A 9 2.18 -2.84 -0.78
N ASP A 10 3.14 -2.81 0.13
CA ASP A 10 4.06 -3.92 0.38
C ASP A 10 3.39 -4.95 1.30
N SER A 11 2.89 -4.49 2.45
CA SER A 11 2.28 -5.35 3.45
C SER A 11 1.34 -4.61 4.40
N ILE A 12 0.55 -5.39 5.12
CA ILE A 12 -0.24 -4.95 6.27
C ILE A 12 0.23 -5.71 7.50
N GLN A 13 0.57 -5.00 8.56
CA GLN A 13 0.88 -5.57 9.85
C GLN A 13 -0.31 -5.39 10.79
N VAL A 14 -0.74 -6.47 11.42
CA VAL A 14 -1.82 -6.45 12.40
C VAL A 14 -1.24 -6.59 13.80
N ARG A 15 -1.77 -5.82 14.74
CA ARG A 15 -1.32 -5.80 16.16
C ARG A 15 -2.44 -6.10 17.14
N LYS A 16 -3.68 -5.76 16.79
CA LYS A 16 -4.90 -6.14 17.50
C LYS A 16 -5.94 -6.51 16.45
N SER A 17 -6.17 -7.80 16.26
CA SER A 17 -7.01 -8.41 15.21
C SER A 17 -8.47 -8.53 15.61
N GLU A 18 -8.75 -8.59 16.90
CA GLU A 18 -10.09 -8.75 17.47
C GLU A 18 -10.18 -8.10 18.86
N SER A 19 -11.41 -7.72 19.25
CA SER A 19 -11.72 -7.29 20.62
C SER A 19 -12.47 -8.40 21.34
N TYR A 20 -11.79 -9.11 22.23
CA TYR A 20 -12.46 -10.00 23.17
C TYR A 20 -12.01 -9.68 24.60
N ASP A 21 -12.97 -9.25 25.41
CA ASP A 21 -12.89 -9.27 26.87
C ASP A 21 -13.28 -10.69 27.35
N GLY A 22 -12.37 -11.66 27.27
CA GLY A 22 -12.68 -13.02 27.68
C GLY A 22 -11.48 -13.92 27.98
N TRP A 23 -11.59 -14.73 29.05
CA TRP A 23 -10.58 -15.70 29.50
C TRP A 23 -10.37 -16.93 28.57
N PHE A 24 -11.09 -17.02 27.44
CA PHE A 24 -11.07 -18.20 26.55
C PHE A 24 -10.99 -17.90 25.04
N SER A 25 -10.84 -16.65 24.61
CA SER A 25 -10.62 -16.34 23.19
C SER A 25 -9.14 -16.32 22.87
N GLU A 26 -8.71 -17.04 21.83
CA GLU A 26 -7.38 -16.91 21.26
C GLU A 26 -7.39 -15.78 20.22
N PRO A 27 -6.69 -14.65 20.45
CA PRO A 27 -6.55 -13.57 19.48
C PRO A 27 -6.26 -14.07 18.06
N GLY A 28 -7.23 -13.88 17.15
CA GLY A 28 -7.05 -14.04 15.71
C GLY A 28 -7.29 -15.44 15.16
N ASN A 29 -8.01 -16.31 15.89
CA ASN A 29 -8.36 -17.63 15.37
C ASN A 29 -9.57 -17.62 14.42
N SER A 30 -10.38 -16.55 14.46
CA SER A 30 -11.55 -16.37 13.57
C SER A 30 -11.60 -15.01 12.86
N ALA A 31 -10.76 -14.03 13.24
CA ALA A 31 -10.84 -12.70 12.68
C ALA A 31 -10.72 -12.71 11.14
N GLU A 32 -11.70 -12.10 10.49
CA GLU A 32 -11.72 -11.89 9.04
C GLU A 32 -11.75 -10.39 8.76
N TRP A 33 -10.79 -9.86 8.01
CA TRP A 33 -10.71 -8.43 7.74
C TRP A 33 -10.92 -8.14 6.27
N SER A 34 -11.60 -7.03 5.98
CA SER A 34 -11.70 -6.44 4.65
C SER A 34 -11.29 -4.98 4.72
N LEU A 35 -10.16 -4.63 4.10
CA LEU A 35 -9.61 -3.28 4.03
C LEU A 35 -9.73 -2.72 2.61
N ASN A 36 -10.24 -1.49 2.50
CA ASN A 36 -10.18 -0.68 1.28
C ASN A 36 -8.98 0.27 1.37
N ILE A 37 -8.03 0.09 0.46
CA ILE A 37 -6.87 0.94 0.30
C ILE A 37 -7.07 1.79 -0.93
N THR A 38 -7.00 3.11 -0.76
CA THR A 38 -7.06 4.06 -1.86
C THR A 38 -5.73 4.77 -2.03
N VAL A 39 -5.32 4.95 -3.28
CA VAL A 39 -4.22 5.84 -3.68
C VAL A 39 -4.81 6.81 -4.70
N ASP A 40 -5.07 8.04 -4.25
CA ASP A 40 -5.96 9.00 -4.90
C ASP A 40 -7.32 8.39 -5.30
N SER A 41 -7.61 8.28 -6.59
CA SER A 41 -8.87 7.75 -7.14
C SER A 41 -8.82 6.25 -7.42
N GLN A 42 -7.66 5.63 -7.25
CA GLN A 42 -7.51 4.19 -7.44
C GLN A 42 -7.77 3.47 -6.13
N GLN A 43 -8.45 2.33 -6.20
CA GLN A 43 -8.82 1.54 -5.03
C GLN A 43 -8.38 0.09 -5.17
N TYR A 44 -8.11 -0.53 -4.03
CA TYR A 44 -7.87 -1.95 -3.88
C TYR A 44 -8.56 -2.45 -2.62
N ASN A 45 -9.33 -3.52 -2.74
CA ASN A 45 -9.91 -4.20 -1.59
C ASN A 45 -9.03 -5.41 -1.26
N TRP A 46 -8.43 -5.39 -0.08
CA TRP A 46 -7.73 -6.52 0.50
C TRP A 46 -8.68 -7.24 1.46
N ARG A 47 -8.74 -8.57 1.37
CA ARG A 47 -9.50 -9.40 2.31
C ARG A 47 -8.63 -10.58 2.73
N ALA A 48 -8.66 -10.91 4.01
CA ALA A 48 -8.02 -12.12 4.51
C ALA A 48 -8.75 -12.64 5.75
N ASN A 49 -8.62 -13.96 5.94
CA ASN A 49 -9.22 -14.70 7.03
C ASN A 49 -8.12 -15.18 7.98
N ASN A 50 -8.49 -15.53 9.21
CA ASN A 50 -7.55 -15.94 10.26
C ASN A 50 -6.47 -14.89 10.49
N ILE A 51 -6.88 -13.62 10.59
CA ILE A 51 -6.01 -12.49 10.87
C ILE A 51 -5.49 -12.64 12.30
N ARG A 52 -4.17 -12.70 12.46
CA ARG A 52 -3.54 -12.91 13.77
C ARG A 52 -2.79 -11.69 14.25
N ASP A 53 -2.76 -11.50 15.55
CA ASP A 53 -1.90 -10.48 16.14
C ASP A 53 -0.44 -10.72 15.80
N ASN A 54 0.27 -9.63 15.53
CA ASN A 54 1.68 -9.61 15.17
C ASN A 54 2.00 -10.37 13.87
N SER A 55 1.02 -10.56 12.99
CA SER A 55 1.26 -11.06 11.64
C SER A 55 1.59 -9.90 10.68
N ASP A 56 2.41 -10.22 9.68
CA ASP A 56 2.58 -9.40 8.49
C ASP A 56 1.92 -10.13 7.31
N HIS A 57 1.08 -9.41 6.56
CA HIS A 57 0.38 -9.91 5.38
C HIS A 57 0.95 -9.22 4.13
N PRO A 58 1.77 -9.92 3.32
CA PRO A 58 2.28 -9.38 2.07
C PRO A 58 1.16 -9.13 1.05
N ILE A 59 1.25 -8.04 0.30
CA ILE A 59 0.25 -7.65 -0.71
C ILE A 59 0.90 -7.50 -2.10
N GLY A 60 1.90 -6.63 -2.22
CA GLY A 60 2.56 -6.34 -3.50
C GLY A 60 1.67 -5.65 -4.54
N ARG A 61 0.70 -4.84 -4.10
CA ARG A 61 -0.24 -4.16 -5.01
C ARG A 61 0.33 -2.84 -5.49
N GLU A 62 0.40 -2.65 -6.81
CA GLU A 62 0.90 -1.42 -7.41
C GLU A 62 -0.22 -0.46 -7.83
N PHE A 63 0.06 0.84 -7.67
CA PHE A 63 -0.74 1.97 -8.12
C PHE A 63 0.16 2.97 -8.84
N TYR A 64 -0.40 3.65 -9.84
CA TYR A 64 0.35 4.58 -10.67
C TYR A 64 -0.24 5.97 -10.54
N VAL A 65 0.50 6.89 -9.93
CA VAL A 65 0.03 8.25 -9.66
C VAL A 65 0.69 9.23 -10.62
N ASP A 66 -0.12 9.94 -11.38
CA ASP A 66 0.35 11.06 -12.18
C ASP A 66 0.64 12.25 -11.27
N VAL A 67 1.88 12.73 -11.30
CA VAL A 67 2.43 13.84 -10.51
C VAL A 67 2.95 14.95 -11.43
N ASN A 68 2.16 15.26 -12.46
CA ASN A 68 2.44 16.37 -13.37
C ASN A 68 2.59 17.71 -12.62
N ASN A 69 3.08 18.75 -13.31
CA ASN A 69 3.51 20.01 -12.69
C ASN A 69 2.43 20.74 -11.89
N ASN A 70 1.15 20.42 -12.07
CA ASN A 70 0.04 21.06 -11.35
C ASN A 70 -0.35 20.31 -10.07
N LYS A 71 0.07 19.05 -9.92
CA LYS A 71 -0.23 18.28 -8.72
C LYS A 71 0.79 18.62 -7.64
N THR A 72 0.30 18.94 -6.45
CA THR A 72 1.13 19.25 -5.27
C THR A 72 1.17 18.12 -4.27
N GLN A 73 0.16 17.24 -4.27
CA GLN A 73 0.00 16.13 -3.33
C GLN A 73 -0.84 14.98 -3.90
N PHE A 74 -0.67 13.79 -3.34
CA PHE A 74 -1.58 12.65 -3.44
C PHE A 74 -1.86 12.08 -2.04
N VAL A 75 -2.95 11.32 -1.92
CA VAL A 75 -3.36 10.75 -0.63
C VAL A 75 -3.43 9.23 -0.72
N VAL A 76 -2.85 8.56 0.28
CA VAL A 76 -3.09 7.15 0.54
C VAL A 76 -4.05 7.04 1.72
N ARG A 77 -5.16 6.31 1.57
CA ARG A 77 -6.10 6.05 2.67
C ARG A 77 -6.30 4.57 2.87
N CYS A 78 -6.56 4.18 4.11
CA CYS A 78 -6.98 2.84 4.44
C CYS A 78 -8.16 2.92 5.42
N SER A 79 -9.19 2.12 5.15
CA SER A 79 -10.35 1.91 6.02
C SER A 79 -10.85 0.48 5.82
N GLY A 80 -11.77 0.02 6.66
CA GLY A 80 -12.36 -1.31 6.45
C GLY A 80 -13.22 -1.78 7.59
N ILE A 81 -13.44 -3.09 7.61
CA ILE A 81 -14.26 -3.78 8.58
C ILE A 81 -13.61 -5.11 9.00
N GLU A 82 -13.83 -5.48 10.25
CA GLU A 82 -13.77 -6.86 10.73
C GLU A 82 -15.12 -7.51 10.39
N ILE A 83 -15.08 -8.72 9.85
CA ILE A 83 -16.25 -9.47 9.40
C ILE A 83 -16.56 -10.50 10.49
N ASP A 84 -17.68 -10.30 11.18
CA ASP A 84 -18.19 -11.25 12.15
C ASP A 84 -19.31 -12.08 11.49
N ASP A 85 -19.12 -13.41 11.44
CA ASP A 85 -20.10 -14.35 10.90
C ASP A 85 -21.37 -14.48 11.77
N SER A 86 -21.28 -14.08 13.04
CA SER A 86 -22.30 -14.30 14.08
C SER A 86 -22.97 -13.03 14.60
N SER A 87 -22.39 -11.86 14.31
CA SER A 87 -22.92 -10.56 14.73
C SER A 87 -22.76 -9.50 13.62
N ALA A 88 -22.77 -8.21 13.98
CA ALA A 88 -22.58 -7.14 13.00
C ALA A 88 -21.09 -6.92 12.75
N ASN A 89 -20.71 -6.63 11.51
CA ASN A 89 -19.33 -6.28 11.15
C ASN A 89 -18.86 -5.05 11.93
N ASP A 90 -17.68 -5.14 12.53
CA ASP A 90 -17.10 -4.04 13.29
C ASP A 90 -16.24 -3.13 12.40
N PRO A 91 -16.37 -1.79 12.48
CA PRO A 91 -15.57 -0.88 11.70
C PRO A 91 -14.11 -0.86 12.18
N LEU A 92 -13.19 -1.07 11.25
CA LEU A 92 -11.76 -0.88 11.51
C LEU A 92 -11.42 0.62 11.50
N PRO A 93 -10.45 1.08 12.31
CA PRO A 93 -10.03 2.47 12.33
C PRO A 93 -9.52 2.88 10.95
N ALA A 94 -9.95 4.04 10.46
CA ALA A 94 -9.50 4.59 9.20
C ALA A 94 -8.35 5.59 9.43
N ASN A 95 -7.41 5.67 8.48
CA ASN A 95 -6.43 6.74 8.46
C ASN A 95 -6.01 7.08 7.04
N GLU A 96 -5.36 8.24 6.89
CA GLU A 96 -4.79 8.70 5.63
C GLU A 96 -3.39 9.29 5.82
N LEU A 97 -2.59 9.21 4.75
CA LEU A 97 -1.28 9.84 4.65
C LEU A 97 -1.19 10.63 3.34
N THR A 98 -0.88 11.91 3.47
CA THR A 98 -0.72 12.83 2.34
C THR A 98 0.76 13.00 2.04
N LEU A 99 1.14 12.79 0.78
CA LEU A 99 2.51 12.93 0.28
C LEU A 99 2.53 13.94 -0.87
N GLY A 100 3.60 14.71 -1.01
CA GLY A 100 3.62 15.84 -1.93
C GLY A 100 5.00 16.31 -2.37
N GLN A 101 5.05 17.39 -3.13
CA GLN A 101 6.31 17.90 -3.67
C GLN A 101 7.33 18.25 -2.58
N SER A 102 6.88 18.72 -1.41
CA SER A 102 7.75 19.14 -0.30
C SER A 102 8.53 17.99 0.34
N ASN A 103 8.09 16.74 0.19
CA ASN A 103 8.78 15.55 0.68
C ASN A 103 9.24 14.60 -0.44
N ASP A 104 9.50 15.15 -1.63
CA ASP A 104 9.79 14.41 -2.86
C ASP A 104 8.82 13.24 -3.07
N TRP A 105 7.53 13.47 -2.79
CA TRP A 105 6.45 12.50 -2.94
C TRP A 105 6.61 11.22 -2.11
N GLY A 106 7.48 11.23 -1.08
CA GLY A 106 7.82 10.04 -0.29
C GLY A 106 8.75 9.06 -1.03
N ILE A 107 9.35 9.47 -2.14
CA ILE A 107 10.22 8.61 -2.95
C ILE A 107 11.46 8.18 -2.16
N GLY A 108 11.85 6.91 -2.32
CA GLY A 108 13.12 6.38 -1.80
C GLY A 108 13.09 5.96 -0.32
N SER A 109 11.93 5.96 0.31
CA SER A 109 11.73 5.40 1.66
C SER A 109 10.42 4.65 1.76
N THR A 110 10.38 3.65 2.65
CA THR A 110 9.13 2.99 3.03
C THR A 110 8.31 3.94 3.88
N GLN A 111 7.08 4.17 3.45
CA GLN A 111 6.08 4.94 4.16
C GLN A 111 5.26 4.02 5.05
N THR A 112 4.66 4.58 6.10
CA THR A 112 3.80 3.85 7.02
C THR A 112 2.54 4.64 7.29
N LEU A 113 1.40 4.03 7.03
CA LEU A 113 0.08 4.52 7.46
C LEU A 113 -0.37 3.63 8.63
N SER A 114 -0.52 4.20 9.82
CA SER A 114 -0.92 3.47 11.04
C SER A 114 -2.33 3.86 11.45
N ALA A 115 -3.19 2.90 11.78
CA ALA A 115 -4.53 3.18 12.29
C ALA A 115 -4.82 2.33 13.53
N ALA A 116 -5.41 2.95 14.55
CA ALA A 116 -5.74 2.28 15.80
C ALA A 116 -6.97 2.91 16.45
N ASN A 117 -7.78 2.09 17.10
CA ASN A 117 -8.79 2.48 18.09
C ASN A 117 -8.63 1.59 19.33
N GLU A 118 -9.65 1.54 20.19
CA GLU A 118 -9.63 0.70 21.38
C GLU A 118 -9.58 -0.81 21.05
N ASP A 119 -10.12 -1.21 19.90
CA ASP A 119 -10.40 -2.59 19.52
C ASP A 119 -9.45 -3.17 18.47
N PHE A 120 -8.87 -2.33 17.63
CA PHE A 120 -8.11 -2.76 16.46
C PHE A 120 -6.88 -1.89 16.23
N ASN A 121 -5.83 -2.50 15.69
CA ASN A 121 -4.60 -1.80 15.36
C ASN A 121 -3.88 -2.44 14.18
N TYR A 122 -3.56 -1.63 13.17
CA TYR A 122 -2.78 -2.07 12.02
C TYR A 122 -1.88 -0.98 11.44
N LYS A 123 -0.92 -1.42 10.64
CA LYS A 123 -0.04 -0.58 9.83
C LYS A 123 -0.03 -1.06 8.39
N VAL A 124 -0.16 -0.14 7.45
CA VAL A 124 0.07 -0.37 6.02
C VAL A 124 1.46 0.16 5.68
N PHE A 125 2.31 -0.72 5.16
CA PHE A 125 3.63 -0.36 4.64
C PHE A 125 3.55 -0.25 3.12
N PHE A 126 4.11 0.84 2.60
CA PHE A 126 4.15 1.05 1.17
C PHE A 126 5.40 1.81 0.74
N THR A 127 5.83 1.58 -0.48
CA THR A 127 6.99 2.25 -1.08
C THR A 127 6.56 3.12 -2.25
N VAL A 128 7.31 4.22 -2.47
CA VAL A 128 7.11 5.11 -3.61
C VAL A 128 8.37 5.14 -4.45
N THR A 129 8.21 4.89 -5.75
CA THR A 129 9.32 4.85 -6.72
C THR A 129 9.01 5.69 -7.96
N LYS A 130 10.06 6.20 -8.61
CA LYS A 130 9.93 6.91 -9.89
C LYS A 130 9.63 5.90 -11.00
N VAL A 131 8.72 6.26 -11.90
CA VAL A 131 8.53 5.52 -13.15
C VAL A 131 9.32 6.23 -14.23
N TYR A 132 10.35 5.58 -14.75
CA TYR A 132 11.06 6.07 -15.92
C TYR A 132 10.33 5.59 -17.17
N GLN A 133 9.59 6.49 -17.83
CA GLN A 133 9.20 6.27 -19.22
C GLN A 133 10.41 6.64 -20.08
N PHE A 134 11.01 5.64 -20.72
CA PHE A 134 11.86 5.89 -21.86
C PHE A 134 10.90 6.20 -23.01
N ASP A 135 10.85 7.47 -23.43
CA ASP A 135 10.27 7.78 -24.72
C ASP A 135 11.07 6.96 -25.73
N ASP A 136 10.41 6.09 -26.50
CA ASP A 136 10.99 5.50 -27.69
C ASP A 136 11.48 6.69 -28.52
N ILE A 137 12.79 6.93 -28.53
CA ILE A 137 13.35 7.88 -29.46
C ILE A 137 13.16 7.21 -30.82
N GLU A 138 12.18 7.68 -31.61
CA GLU A 138 12.20 7.51 -33.05
C GLU A 138 13.41 8.27 -33.61
N LEU A 139 14.61 7.75 -33.34
CA LEU A 139 15.72 7.93 -34.26
C LEU A 139 15.36 7.02 -35.41
N GLY A 140 14.90 7.63 -36.52
CA GLY A 140 14.69 6.92 -37.77
C GLY A 140 15.87 5.98 -38.03
N ARG A 141 15.61 4.68 -37.91
CA ARG A 141 16.58 3.56 -37.96
C ARG A 141 17.52 3.47 -36.74
N ILE A 142 17.27 2.50 -35.87
CA ILE A 142 17.95 1.18 -35.82
C ILE A 142 17.35 0.40 -34.64
N ARG A 143 16.72 -0.73 -34.94
CA ARG A 143 16.36 -1.74 -33.94
C ARG A 143 17.63 -2.53 -33.60
N THR A 144 18.21 -2.29 -32.44
CA THR A 144 19.00 -3.33 -31.77
C THR A 144 18.81 -3.20 -30.27
N ARG A 145 18.22 -4.24 -29.67
CA ARG A 145 18.27 -4.46 -28.21
C ARG A 145 19.75 -4.48 -27.81
N LEU A 146 20.15 -3.59 -26.91
CA LEU A 146 21.41 -3.73 -26.18
C LEU A 146 21.08 -4.47 -24.89
N ASP A 147 21.39 -5.76 -24.86
CA ASP A 147 21.50 -6.50 -23.61
C ASP A 147 22.69 -5.91 -22.82
N LEU A 148 22.40 -5.36 -21.65
CA LEU A 148 23.31 -4.56 -20.82
C LEU A 148 24.34 -5.39 -20.02
N ASN A 149 24.84 -6.50 -20.56
CA ASN A 149 25.73 -7.42 -19.82
C ASN A 149 27.21 -7.41 -20.23
N GLU A 150 27.70 -6.51 -21.10
CA GLU A 150 29.10 -6.57 -21.58
C GLU A 150 30.01 -5.38 -21.25
N PHE A 151 29.69 -4.55 -20.25
CA PHE A 151 30.65 -3.52 -19.79
C PHE A 151 30.90 -3.56 -18.29
N ILE A 152 31.49 -4.67 -17.83
CA ILE A 152 32.36 -4.66 -16.64
C ILE A 152 33.57 -5.57 -16.91
N ASN A 153 34.67 -4.99 -17.41
CA ASN A 153 35.91 -4.87 -16.63
C ASN A 153 37.02 -4.17 -17.44
N PRO A 154 37.86 -3.35 -16.78
CA PRO A 154 38.94 -2.55 -17.39
C PRO A 154 40.13 -3.39 -17.87
#